data_AF-A0A1F5Y0I8-F1
#
_entry.id   AF-A0A1F5Y0I8-F1
#
_cell.length_a   1.000
_cell.length_b   1.000
_cell.length_c   1.000
_cell.angle_alpha   90.00
_cell.angle_beta   90.00
_cell.angle_gamma   90.00
#
_symmetry.space_group_name_H-M   'P 1'
#
loop_
_entity.id
_entity.type
_entity.pdbx_description
1 polymer ?
#
loop_
_entity_poly.entity_id
_entity_poly.type
_entity_poly.pdbx_seq_one_letter_code
_entity_poly.pdbx_strand_id
1 'polypeptide(L)'
;MEKRRLIVGKKRKNKMAYVLSEKGKKFADNIKLKFEMAKARSWDGQWRVLIFDIPEKVRGRRDFLRKELQEFGFFQLQKSVWVYPYHLPKDFFDLWEGFTFGKELILIESGRIENDHELRSYFGFR
;
A
#
# COMPACT_ATOMS: atom_id res chain seq x y z
N MET A 1 20.88 12.91 -0.86
CA MET A 1 19.90 12.40 -1.84
C MET A 1 20.49 11.34 -2.79
N GLU A 2 21.78 11.40 -3.13
CA GLU A 2 22.47 10.41 -3.99
C GLU A 2 22.54 8.98 -3.39
N LYS A 3 22.56 8.86 -2.05
CA LYS A 3 22.64 7.58 -1.30
C LYS A 3 21.46 6.61 -1.51
N ARG A 4 20.36 6.99 -2.19
CA ARG A 4 19.21 6.09 -2.43
C ARG A 4 19.06 5.59 -3.88
N ARG A 5 19.93 6.05 -4.81
CA ARG A 5 19.83 5.75 -6.27
C ARG A 5 18.46 6.06 -6.87
N LEU A 6 17.79 7.12 -6.41
CA LEU A 6 16.47 7.54 -6.91
C LEU A 6 16.55 8.40 -8.18
N ILE A 7 17.74 8.90 -8.52
CA ILE A 7 18.01 9.71 -9.70
C ILE A 7 19.15 9.09 -10.50
N VAL A 8 19.11 9.24 -11.82
CA VAL A 8 20.16 8.84 -12.75
C VAL A 8 20.52 10.02 -13.66
N GLY A 9 21.81 10.19 -13.92
CA GLY A 9 22.30 11.19 -14.87
C GLY A 9 22.13 10.72 -16.31
N LYS A 10 21.64 11.59 -17.19
CA LYS A 10 21.51 11.37 -18.63
C LYS A 10 22.15 12.55 -19.37
N LYS A 11 23.16 12.26 -20.19
CA LYS A 11 23.86 13.29 -20.99
C LYS A 11 23.02 13.66 -22.21
N ARG A 12 22.73 14.95 -22.41
CA ARG A 12 22.08 15.47 -23.63
C ARG A 12 22.85 16.68 -24.15
N LYS A 13 23.30 16.63 -25.41
CA LYS A 13 23.87 17.77 -26.18
C LYS A 13 24.71 18.74 -25.32
N ASN A 14 25.73 18.23 -24.62
CA ASN A 14 26.63 18.99 -23.73
C ASN A 14 26.11 19.46 -22.36
N LYS A 15 24.96 18.97 -21.87
CA LYS A 15 24.47 19.18 -20.49
C LYS A 15 24.17 17.86 -19.78
N MET A 16 24.38 17.82 -18.46
CA MET A 16 23.94 16.72 -17.61
C MET A 16 22.50 16.99 -17.17
N ALA A 17 21.58 16.09 -17.47
CA ALA A 17 20.22 16.12 -16.94
C ALA A 17 20.06 14.98 -15.94
N TYR A 18 19.38 15.23 -14.82
CA TYR A 18 19.03 14.18 -13.86
C TYR A 18 17.57 13.81 -14.04
N VAL A 19 17.28 12.51 -14.11
CA VAL A 19 15.91 11.97 -14.19
C VAL A 19 15.69 10.96 -13.08
N LEU A 20 14.44 10.72 -12.70
CA LEU A 20 14.13 9.66 -11.74
C LEU A 20 14.56 8.29 -12.32
N SER A 21 15.24 7.50 -11.48
CA SER A 21 15.43 6.07 -11.74
C SER A 21 14.09 5.35 -11.61
N GLU A 22 14.00 4.09 -12.03
CA GLU A 22 12.77 3.30 -11.86
C GLU A 22 12.37 3.18 -10.38
N LYS A 23 13.36 3.01 -9.51
CA LYS A 23 13.17 3.07 -8.05
C LYS A 23 12.71 4.46 -7.58
N GLY A 24 13.22 5.52 -8.20
CA GLY A 24 12.80 6.91 -7.96
C GLY A 24 11.34 7.16 -8.32
N LYS A 25 10.88 6.63 -9.45
CA LYS A 25 9.47 6.72 -9.88
C LYS A 25 8.55 6.00 -8.90
N LYS A 26 8.81 4.71 -8.61
CA LYS A 26 8.01 3.94 -7.63
C LYS A 26 7.94 4.62 -6.27
N PHE A 27 9.04 5.22 -5.81
CA PHE A 27 9.06 5.99 -4.57
C PHE A 27 8.18 7.25 -4.64
N ALA A 28 8.22 7.98 -5.76
CA ALA A 28 7.36 9.14 -5.98
C ALA A 28 5.87 8.75 -6.06
N ASP A 29 5.56 7.62 -6.73
CA ASP A 29 4.19 7.10 -6.84
C ASP A 29 3.62 6.69 -5.48
N ASN A 30 4.42 6.01 -4.65
CA ASN A 30 4.04 5.66 -3.27
C ASN A 30 3.76 6.93 -2.43
N ILE A 31 4.60 7.96 -2.53
CA ILE A 31 4.36 9.25 -1.84
C ILE A 31 3.06 9.89 -2.33
N LYS A 32 2.84 9.92 -3.64
CA LYS A 32 1.62 10.48 -4.24
C LYS A 32 0.37 9.77 -3.72
N LEU A 33 0.37 8.44 -3.73
CA LEU A 33 -0.75 7.64 -3.23
C LEU A 33 -1.00 7.84 -1.74
N LYS A 34 0.04 7.87 -0.90
CA LYS A 34 -0.10 8.17 0.53
C LYS A 34 -0.75 9.54 0.75
N PHE A 35 -0.40 10.53 -0.07
CA PHE A 35 -0.99 11.86 -0.01
C PHE A 35 -2.46 11.88 -0.47
N GLU A 36 -2.81 11.16 -1.54
CA GLU A 36 -4.19 11.02 -2.01
C GLU A 36 -5.06 10.31 -0.96
N MET A 37 -4.58 9.21 -0.40
CA MET A 37 -5.26 8.49 0.69
C MET A 37 -5.43 9.36 1.93
N ALA A 38 -4.43 10.16 2.29
CA ALA A 38 -4.52 11.08 3.42
C ALA A 38 -5.58 12.17 3.21
N LYS A 39 -5.75 12.66 1.98
CA LYS A 39 -6.81 13.63 1.63
C LYS A 39 -8.21 13.00 1.59
N ALA A 40 -8.30 11.75 1.16
CA ALA A 40 -9.55 11.02 1.01
C ALA A 40 -9.97 10.26 2.29
N ARG A 41 -9.50 10.68 3.47
CA ARG A 41 -9.85 10.07 4.76
C ARG A 41 -11.28 10.38 5.18
N SER A 42 -12.24 9.79 4.48
CA SER A 42 -13.64 9.72 4.87
C SER A 42 -14.06 8.26 4.90
N TRP A 43 -14.54 7.81 6.06
CA TRP A 43 -15.14 6.49 6.18
C TRP A 43 -16.56 6.52 5.59
N ASP A 44 -16.85 5.58 4.70
CA ASP A 44 -18.14 5.41 4.02
C ASP A 44 -19.01 4.32 4.68
N GLY A 45 -18.63 3.87 5.87
CA GLY A 45 -19.29 2.77 6.56
C GLY A 45 -18.84 1.37 6.11
N GLN A 46 -17.90 1.26 5.17
CA GLN A 46 -17.34 -0.02 4.72
C GLN A 46 -15.91 -0.23 5.24
N TRP A 47 -15.62 -1.45 5.65
CA TRP A 47 -14.26 -1.92 5.92
C TRP A 47 -13.67 -2.54 4.65
N ARG A 48 -12.44 -2.15 4.31
CA ARG A 48 -11.60 -2.80 3.29
C ARG A 48 -10.78 -3.86 3.99
N VAL A 49 -11.16 -5.12 3.82
CA VAL A 49 -10.44 -6.25 4.38
C VAL A 49 -9.59 -6.87 3.29
N LEU A 50 -8.28 -6.68 3.37
CA LEU A 50 -7.32 -7.34 2.50
C LEU A 50 -6.85 -8.64 3.17
N ILE A 51 -7.12 -9.76 2.51
CA ILE A 51 -6.64 -11.08 2.90
C ILE A 51 -5.60 -11.52 1.87
N PHE A 52 -4.55 -12.18 2.34
CA PHE A 52 -3.59 -12.79 1.43
C PHE A 52 -3.22 -14.22 1.80
N ASP A 53 -2.98 -15.04 0.77
CA ASP A 53 -2.38 -16.35 0.91
C ASP A 53 -1.14 -16.45 0.02
N ILE A 54 0.01 -16.21 0.64
CA ILE A 54 1.32 -16.24 -0.03
C ILE A 54 2.13 -17.35 0.63
N PRO A 55 2.65 -18.34 -0.11
CA PRO A 55 3.36 -19.46 0.50
C PRO A 55 4.57 -19.06 1.36
N GLU A 56 4.82 -19.75 2.47
CA GLU A 56 5.93 -19.43 3.38
C GLU A 56 7.32 -19.57 2.73
N LYS A 57 7.44 -20.44 1.71
CA LYS A 57 8.63 -20.56 0.86
C LYS A 57 9.07 -19.24 0.20
N VAL A 58 8.16 -18.27 0.08
CA VAL A 58 8.43 -16.91 -0.42
C VAL A 58 8.20 -15.85 0.66
N ARG A 59 8.65 -16.14 1.89
CA ARG A 59 8.54 -15.25 3.07
C ARG A 59 8.95 -13.80 2.79
N GLY A 60 9.97 -13.56 1.96
CA GLY A 60 10.38 -12.20 1.58
C GLY A 60 9.25 -11.38 0.93
N ARG A 61 8.39 -12.01 0.13
CA ARG A 61 7.20 -11.34 -0.46
C ARG A 61 6.14 -11.06 0.59
N ARG A 62 5.91 -12.00 1.52
CA ARG A 62 4.98 -11.80 2.65
C ARG A 62 5.39 -10.61 3.51
N ASP A 63 6.65 -10.58 3.91
CA ASP A 63 7.17 -9.55 4.82
C ASP A 63 7.22 -8.18 4.12
N PHE A 64 7.52 -8.14 2.82
CA PHE A 64 7.37 -6.93 2.01
C PHE A 64 5.94 -6.41 2.01
N LEU A 65 4.94 -7.25 1.68
CA LEU A 65 3.55 -6.82 1.62
C LEU A 65 3.03 -6.31 2.97
N ARG A 66 3.34 -7.01 4.08
CA ARG A 66 2.97 -6.58 5.43
C ARG A 66 3.55 -5.21 5.77
N LYS A 67 4.81 -4.97 5.41
CA LYS A 67 5.47 -3.69 5.64
C LYS A 67 4.77 -2.57 4.85
N GLU A 68 4.47 -2.80 3.58
CA GLU A 68 3.73 -1.82 2.76
C GLU A 68 2.36 -1.50 3.38
N LEU A 69 1.59 -2.53 3.75
CA LEU A 69 0.28 -2.36 4.38
C LEU A 69 0.34 -1.52 5.66
N GLN A 70 1.32 -1.80 6.52
CA GLN A 70 1.55 -1.02 7.73
C GLN A 70 1.92 0.44 7.40
N GLU A 71 2.77 0.66 6.38
CA GLU A 71 3.15 2.01 5.94
C GLU A 71 1.98 2.80 5.32
N PHE A 72 1.00 2.13 4.72
CA PHE A 72 -0.25 2.75 4.25
C PHE A 72 -1.30 2.93 5.35
N GLY A 73 -1.03 2.42 6.56
CA GLY A 73 -1.88 2.60 7.73
C GLY A 73 -3.00 1.57 7.86
N PHE A 74 -2.88 0.41 7.21
CA PHE A 74 -3.78 -0.72 7.48
C PHE A 74 -3.55 -1.24 8.90
N PHE A 75 -4.61 -1.70 9.52
CA PHE A 75 -4.57 -2.42 10.80
C PHE A 75 -4.38 -3.92 10.55
N GLN A 76 -3.46 -4.55 11.27
CA GLN A 76 -3.25 -5.98 11.18
C GLN A 76 -4.23 -6.73 12.09
N LEU A 77 -5.36 -7.18 11.53
CA LEU A 77 -6.35 -7.96 12.29
C LEU A 77 -5.85 -9.39 12.58
N GLN A 78 -5.18 -10.02 11.61
CA GLN A 78 -4.49 -11.30 11.77
C GLN A 78 -3.24 -11.36 10.90
N LYS A 79 -2.45 -12.44 10.99
CA LYS A 79 -1.17 -12.61 10.27
C LYS A 79 -1.25 -12.36 8.75
N SER A 80 -2.40 -12.64 8.14
CA SER A 80 -2.66 -12.39 6.72
C SER A 80 -3.97 -11.64 6.46
N VAL A 81 -4.54 -10.99 7.47
CA VAL A 81 -5.81 -10.26 7.37
C VAL A 81 -5.56 -8.83 7.84
N TRP A 82 -5.81 -7.88 6.95
CA TRP A 82 -5.53 -6.46 7.16
C TRP A 82 -6.77 -5.64 6.86
N VAL A 83 -7.03 -4.62 7.68
CA VAL A 83 -8.27 -3.84 7.62
C VAL A 83 -7.95 -2.37 7.45
N TYR A 84 -8.72 -1.69 6.60
CA TYR A 84 -8.63 -0.26 6.39
C TYR A 84 -10.01 0.36 6.17
N PRO A 85 -10.33 1.52 6.76
CA PRO A 85 -11.68 2.08 6.62
C PRO A 85 -11.82 3.03 5.42
N TYR A 86 -10.74 3.56 4.86
CA TYR A 86 -10.85 4.61 3.85
C TYR A 86 -10.80 4.04 2.43
N HIS A 87 -11.41 4.76 1.49
CA HIS A 87 -11.35 4.42 0.09
C HIS A 87 -9.89 4.27 -0.40
N LEU A 88 -9.66 3.22 -1.18
CA LEU A 88 -8.39 3.01 -1.86
C LEU A 88 -8.48 3.61 -3.26
N PRO A 89 -7.50 4.40 -3.71
CA PRO A 89 -7.41 4.81 -5.10
C PRO A 89 -7.47 3.60 -6.04
N LYS A 90 -8.07 3.77 -7.22
CA LYS A 90 -8.24 2.70 -8.21
C LYS A 90 -6.91 1.98 -8.53
N ASP A 91 -5.83 2.74 -8.59
CA ASP A 91 -4.50 2.28 -8.98
C ASP A 91 -3.62 1.93 -7.76
N PHE A 92 -4.20 1.89 -6.55
CA PHE A 92 -3.45 1.64 -5.30
C PHE A 92 -2.66 0.33 -5.36
N PHE A 93 -3.26 -0.71 -5.94
CA PHE A 93 -2.68 -2.04 -6.00
C PHE A 93 -1.64 -2.23 -7.10
N ASP A 94 -1.53 -1.29 -8.05
CA ASP A 94 -0.50 -1.32 -9.08
C ASP A 94 0.91 -1.18 -8.48
N LEU A 95 1.02 -0.66 -7.25
CA LEU A 95 2.27 -0.64 -6.49
C LEU A 95 2.81 -2.05 -6.17
N TRP A 96 1.94 -3.06 -6.17
CA TRP A 96 2.26 -4.43 -5.81
C TRP A 96 2.40 -5.30 -7.06
N GLU A 97 3.13 -4.80 -8.06
CA GLU A 97 3.57 -5.56 -9.22
C GLU A 97 4.15 -6.91 -8.80
N GLY A 98 3.58 -7.99 -9.34
CA GLY A 98 4.00 -9.36 -9.05
C GLY A 98 3.17 -10.07 -7.97
N PHE A 99 2.14 -9.44 -7.42
CA PHE A 99 1.07 -10.14 -6.69
C PHE A 99 -0.15 -10.35 -7.59
N THR A 100 -0.88 -11.45 -7.40
CA THR A 100 -2.08 -11.75 -8.21
C THR A 100 -3.37 -11.59 -7.39
N PHE A 101 -4.24 -10.67 -7.81
CA PHE A 101 -5.60 -10.53 -7.24
C PHE A 101 -6.50 -11.70 -7.62
N GLY A 102 -7.37 -12.10 -6.70
CA GLY A 102 -8.23 -13.28 -6.83
C GLY A 102 -7.51 -14.61 -6.62
N LYS A 103 -6.18 -14.59 -6.41
CA LYS A 103 -5.37 -15.79 -6.11
C LYS A 103 -4.53 -15.63 -4.86
N GLU A 104 -3.62 -14.66 -4.85
CA GLU A 104 -2.77 -14.36 -3.70
C GLU A 104 -3.38 -13.28 -2.81
N LEU A 105 -4.08 -12.31 -3.40
CA LEU A 105 -4.70 -11.18 -2.71
C LEU A 105 -6.21 -11.18 -2.95
N ILE A 106 -6.99 -11.00 -1.89
CA ILE A 106 -8.44 -10.86 -1.93
C ILE A 106 -8.79 -9.60 -1.14
N LEU A 107 -9.47 -8.65 -1.79
CA LEU A 107 -10.06 -7.50 -1.14
C LEU A 107 -11.55 -7.76 -0.94
N ILE A 108 -12.03 -7.57 0.28
CA ILE A 108 -13.43 -7.64 0.64
C ILE A 108 -13.85 -6.26 1.13
N GLU A 109 -14.98 -5.77 0.63
CA GLU A 109 -15.66 -4.63 1.20
C GLU A 109 -16.83 -5.15 2.05
N SER A 110 -16.86 -4.77 3.32
CA SER A 110 -17.91 -5.21 4.25
C SER A 110 -18.38 -4.07 5.14
N GLY A 111 -19.69 -3.89 5.25
CA GLY A 111 -20.29 -2.93 6.17
C GLY A 111 -20.22 -3.37 7.64
N ARG A 112 -19.83 -4.61 7.91
CA ARG A 112 -19.75 -5.15 9.28
C ARG A 112 -18.58 -6.12 9.43
N ILE A 113 -17.84 -5.96 10.52
CA ILE A 113 -16.95 -6.96 11.10
C ILE A 113 -17.47 -7.19 12.52
N GLU A 114 -17.59 -8.46 12.95
CA GLU A 114 -18.02 -8.74 14.31
C GLU A 114 -16.99 -8.24 15.32
N ASN A 115 -17.47 -7.62 16.40
CA ASN A 115 -16.64 -7.06 17.47
C ASN A 115 -15.55 -6.08 16.98
N ASP A 116 -15.88 -5.19 16.03
CA ASP A 116 -14.96 -4.22 15.42
C ASP A 116 -14.51 -3.07 16.36
N HIS A 117 -14.73 -3.18 17.67
CA HIS A 117 -14.38 -2.17 18.66
C HIS A 117 -12.89 -1.78 18.63
N GLU A 118 -11.99 -2.74 18.47
CA GLU A 118 -10.55 -2.48 18.34
C GLU A 118 -10.23 -1.70 17.06
N LEU A 119 -10.87 -2.05 15.94
CA LEU A 119 -10.71 -1.36 14.66
C LEU A 119 -11.20 0.08 14.76
N ARG A 120 -12.41 0.28 15.31
CA ARG A 120 -12.98 1.62 15.52
C ARG A 120 -12.07 2.46 16.40
N SER A 121 -11.62 1.92 17.53
CA SER A 121 -10.69 2.60 18.43
C SER A 121 -9.39 2.98 17.72
N TYR A 122 -8.77 2.05 16.99
CA TYR A 122 -7.52 2.27 16.26
C TYR A 122 -7.65 3.38 15.20
N PHE A 123 -8.77 3.42 14.46
CA PHE A 123 -9.01 4.42 13.43
C PHE A 123 -9.69 5.71 13.92
N GLY A 124 -10.05 5.78 15.21
CA GLY A 124 -10.67 6.95 15.83
C GLY A 124 -12.17 7.11 15.56
N PHE A 125 -12.87 6.02 15.24
CA PHE A 125 -14.33 5.99 15.14
C PHE A 125 -14.94 5.69 16.51
N ARG A 126 -16.09 6.32 16.79
CA ARG A 126 -16.89 6.06 17.99
C ARG A 126 -17.82 4.86 17.79
#